data_AF-A0A318K8X6-F1
#
_entry.id   AF-A0A318K8X6-F1
#
_cell.length_a   1.000
_cell.length_b   1.000
_cell.length_c   1.000
_cell.angle_alpha   90.00
_cell.angle_beta   90.00
_cell.angle_gamma   90.00
#
_symmetry.space_group_name_H-M   'P 1'
#
loop_
_entity.id
_entity.type
_entity.pdbx_description
1 polymer ?
#
loop_
_entity_poly.entity_id
_entity_poly.type
_entity_poly.pdbx_seq_one_letter_code
_entity_poly.pdbx_strand_id
1 'polypeptide(L)'
;MIVFLHGVPETAAAWRKVRAAIDAESVALTLPGFDGTRPDGFTSSKDEYVDWVADQLDRYDTVDLVGHDWGAGLVYRLAMTRPLRSWVADNGAFLHPDAGWHSLAQTWRTPGDGETAIASLVAMEPDAFAEFAAQWSLSKEDAREMAEGFTEAMGASILSLYRSVTSTAYAEWGPLTPTDAPGLVLDPVDDEFSDETKAREVAAALGARFQRIEGAGHFWPYQAPERTAEILVEFWSSL
;
A
#
# COMPACT_ATOMS: atom_id res chain seq x y z
N MET A 1 -3.01 -2.75 18.82
CA MET A 1 -3.65 -1.76 17.94
C MET A 1 -3.50 -2.24 16.50
N ILE A 2 -4.57 -2.26 15.71
CA ILE A 2 -4.46 -2.54 14.27
C ILE A 2 -4.22 -1.23 13.53
N VAL A 3 -3.13 -1.16 12.76
CA VAL A 3 -2.75 0.04 12.00
C VAL A 3 -2.76 -0.28 10.52
N PHE A 4 -3.50 0.49 9.73
CA PHE A 4 -3.61 0.33 8.28
C PHE A 4 -2.85 1.43 7.52
N LEU A 5 -2.09 1.03 6.49
CA LEU A 5 -1.35 1.91 5.57
C LEU A 5 -1.92 1.75 4.15
N HIS A 6 -2.40 2.84 3.56
CA HIS A 6 -2.90 2.85 2.18
C HIS A 6 -1.76 2.91 1.15
N GLY A 7 -2.11 2.69 -0.11
CA GLY A 7 -1.21 2.82 -1.25
C GLY A 7 -1.41 4.12 -2.03
N VAL A 8 -1.07 4.09 -3.31
CA VAL A 8 -1.33 5.14 -4.28
C VAL A 8 -2.45 4.73 -5.24
N PRO A 9 -3.28 5.66 -5.71
CA PRO A 9 -3.45 7.04 -5.27
C PRO A 9 -4.51 7.14 -4.16
N GLU A 10 -4.41 6.30 -3.13
CA GLU A 10 -5.43 6.18 -2.09
C GLU A 10 -5.19 7.11 -0.90
N THR A 11 -6.14 7.10 0.04
CA THR A 11 -5.99 7.71 1.36
C THR A 11 -6.40 6.68 2.43
N ALA A 12 -6.40 7.09 3.70
CA ALA A 12 -6.94 6.28 4.80
C ALA A 12 -8.40 5.80 4.57
N ALA A 13 -9.14 6.45 3.67
CA ALA A 13 -10.51 6.08 3.32
C ALA A 13 -10.62 4.67 2.71
N ALA A 14 -9.57 4.17 2.04
CA ALA A 14 -9.53 2.81 1.46
C ALA A 14 -9.82 1.71 2.49
N TRP A 15 -9.45 1.95 3.75
CA TRP A 15 -9.64 1.00 4.84
C TRP A 15 -11.00 1.14 5.53
N ARG A 16 -11.83 2.11 5.17
CA ARG A 16 -13.11 2.39 5.86
C ARG A 16 -14.01 1.16 5.93
N LYS A 17 -14.21 0.47 4.81
CA LYS A 17 -15.09 -0.71 4.72
C LYS A 17 -14.50 -1.90 5.47
N VAL A 18 -13.20 -2.19 5.28
CA VAL A 18 -12.49 -3.26 6.01
C VAL A 18 -12.57 -3.04 7.52
N ARG A 19 -12.28 -1.82 8.00
CA ARG A 19 -12.33 -1.48 9.43
C ARG A 19 -13.73 -1.60 10.01
N ALA A 20 -14.76 -1.25 9.24
CA ALA A 20 -16.15 -1.41 9.67
C ALA A 20 -16.57 -2.90 9.80
N ALA A 21 -15.90 -3.80 9.09
CA ALA A 21 -16.14 -5.25 9.14
C ALA A 21 -15.31 -5.98 10.22
N ILE A 22 -14.40 -5.29 10.91
CA ILE A 22 -13.56 -5.87 11.98
C ILE A 22 -14.05 -5.35 13.33
N ASP A 23 -14.45 -6.25 14.22
CA ASP A 23 -14.82 -5.91 15.62
C ASP A 23 -13.58 -5.79 16.52
N ALA A 24 -12.70 -4.85 16.19
CA ALA A 24 -11.50 -4.54 16.95
C ALA A 24 -11.06 -3.09 16.76
N GLU A 25 -10.36 -2.55 17.76
CA GLU A 25 -9.80 -1.21 17.68
C GLU A 25 -8.76 -1.10 16.57
N SER A 26 -8.96 -0.13 15.68
CA SER A 26 -8.09 0.09 14.53
C SER A 26 -7.99 1.55 14.13
N VAL A 27 -6.88 1.91 13.49
CA VAL A 27 -6.63 3.20 12.86
C VAL A 27 -6.11 3.01 11.44
N ALA A 28 -6.54 3.86 10.50
CA ALA A 28 -5.91 3.98 9.20
C ALA A 28 -5.14 5.29 9.17
N LEU A 29 -3.84 5.22 8.88
CA LEU A 29 -2.99 6.41 8.80
C LEU A 29 -3.14 7.04 7.43
N THR A 30 -3.20 8.37 7.38
CA THR A 30 -3.02 9.12 6.14
C THR A 30 -1.54 9.47 6.01
N LEU A 31 -0.89 8.98 4.95
CA LEU A 31 0.52 9.26 4.71
C LEU A 31 0.72 10.75 4.37
N PRO A 32 1.84 11.37 4.79
CA PRO A 32 2.16 12.76 4.45
C PRO A 32 2.01 13.08 2.96
N GLY A 33 1.23 14.10 2.63
CA GLY A 33 0.94 14.57 1.27
C GLY A 33 -0.29 13.95 0.63
N PHE A 34 -0.83 12.86 1.18
CA PHE A 34 -2.02 12.18 0.64
C PHE A 34 -3.35 12.78 1.10
N ASP A 35 -3.34 13.72 2.06
CA ASP A 35 -4.46 14.64 2.34
C ASP A 35 -4.24 16.04 1.74
N GLY A 36 -3.23 16.18 0.89
CA GLY A 36 -2.80 17.46 0.33
C GLY A 36 -1.86 18.27 1.22
N THR A 37 -1.50 17.78 2.42
CA THR A 37 -0.59 18.46 3.35
C THR A 37 0.67 17.65 3.63
N ARG A 38 1.83 18.31 3.66
CA ARG A 38 3.12 17.70 4.04
C ARG A 38 3.74 18.45 5.22
N PRO A 39 4.41 17.75 6.15
CA PRO A 39 5.29 18.41 7.12
C PRO A 39 6.39 19.21 6.42
N ASP A 40 6.84 20.29 7.07
CA ASP A 40 7.94 21.11 6.56
C ASP A 40 9.21 20.27 6.36
N GLY A 41 9.80 20.37 5.17
CA GLY A 41 11.02 19.64 4.80
C GLY A 41 10.82 18.19 4.40
N PHE A 42 9.61 17.64 4.47
CA PHE A 42 9.32 16.26 4.06
C PHE A 42 9.40 16.13 2.53
N THR A 43 10.34 15.32 2.03
CA THR A 43 10.58 15.17 0.58
C THR A 43 9.77 14.06 -0.08
N SER A 44 8.98 13.32 0.71
CA SER A 44 8.18 12.18 0.24
C SER A 44 9.03 11.04 -0.33
N SER A 45 10.24 10.85 0.20
CA SER A 45 11.03 9.66 -0.10
C SER A 45 10.50 8.42 0.64
N LYS A 46 10.72 7.23 0.07
CA LYS A 46 10.32 5.97 0.71
C LYS A 46 10.88 5.82 2.13
N ASP A 47 12.10 6.30 2.39
CA ASP A 47 12.76 6.15 3.69
C ASP A 47 12.18 7.14 4.71
N GLU A 48 11.85 8.36 4.30
CA GLU A 48 11.11 9.30 5.17
C GLU A 48 9.71 8.79 5.52
N TYR A 49 9.02 8.09 4.61
CA TYR A 49 7.75 7.45 4.96
C TYR A 49 7.93 6.30 5.95
N VAL A 50 9.00 5.50 5.83
CA VAL A 50 9.32 4.45 6.82
C VAL A 50 9.52 5.08 8.19
N ASP A 51 10.34 6.12 8.28
CA ASP A 51 10.63 6.82 9.54
C ASP A 51 9.36 7.47 10.12
N TRP A 52 8.57 8.15 9.29
CA TRP A 52 7.33 8.77 9.73
C TRP A 52 6.31 7.76 10.23
N VAL A 53 6.13 6.63 9.54
CA VAL A 53 5.21 5.58 9.99
C VAL A 53 5.73 4.99 11.30
N ALA A 54 7.03 4.72 11.42
CA ALA A 54 7.63 4.22 12.65
C ALA A 54 7.32 5.14 13.85
N ASP A 55 7.43 6.45 13.70
CA ASP A 55 7.05 7.43 14.73
C ASP A 55 5.56 7.35 15.10
N GLN A 56 4.68 7.07 14.13
CA GLN A 56 3.26 6.84 14.43
C GLN A 56 3.03 5.54 15.20
N LEU A 57 3.78 4.49 14.91
CA LEU A 57 3.65 3.19 15.57
C LEU A 57 4.11 3.24 17.03
N ASP A 58 5.10 4.08 17.37
CA ASP A 58 5.64 4.24 18.73
C ASP A 58 4.63 4.83 19.74
N ARG A 59 3.45 5.23 19.25
CA ARG A 59 2.31 5.65 20.07
C ARG A 59 1.55 4.47 20.69
N TYR A 60 1.90 3.24 20.33
CA TYR A 60 1.21 2.02 20.75
C TYR A 60 2.20 0.98 21.27
N ASP A 61 1.82 0.25 22.32
CA ASP A 61 2.69 -0.79 22.90
C ASP A 61 2.85 -2.01 21.98
N THR A 62 1.80 -2.38 21.25
CA THR A 62 1.79 -3.52 20.31
C THR A 62 0.95 -3.19 19.08
N VAL A 63 1.49 -3.53 17.90
CA VAL A 63 0.90 -3.19 16.60
C VAL A 63 0.74 -4.43 15.73
N ASP A 64 -0.48 -4.61 15.22
CA ASP A 64 -0.78 -5.47 14.06
C ASP A 64 -0.81 -4.55 12.83
N LEU A 65 0.21 -4.60 11.98
CA LEU A 65 0.40 -3.63 10.88
C LEU A 65 -0.09 -4.22 9.55
N VAL A 66 -0.97 -3.50 8.85
CA VAL A 66 -1.55 -3.93 7.57
C VAL A 66 -1.26 -2.89 6.49
N GLY A 67 -0.76 -3.31 5.34
CA GLY A 67 -0.42 -2.43 4.23
C GLY A 67 -0.95 -2.91 2.89
N HIS A 68 -1.27 -1.95 2.03
CA HIS A 68 -1.62 -2.15 0.62
C HIS A 68 -0.71 -1.30 -0.28
N ASP A 69 -0.23 -1.86 -1.40
CA ASP A 69 0.58 -1.17 -2.43
C ASP A 69 1.86 -0.53 -1.82
N TRP A 70 2.07 0.78 -1.88
CA TRP A 70 3.20 1.42 -1.24
C TRP A 70 3.16 1.26 0.28
N GLY A 71 1.96 1.26 0.86
CA GLY A 71 1.75 0.89 2.25
C GLY A 71 2.33 -0.48 2.55
N ALA A 72 2.14 -1.47 1.67
CA ALA A 72 2.73 -2.80 1.82
C ALA A 72 4.28 -2.76 1.75
N GLY A 73 4.85 -1.97 0.83
CA GLY A 73 6.30 -1.72 0.78
C GLY A 73 6.86 -1.21 2.11
N LEU A 74 6.17 -0.25 2.74
CA LEU A 74 6.53 0.27 4.07
C LEU A 74 6.38 -0.79 5.16
N VAL A 75 5.30 -1.58 5.14
CA VAL A 75 5.10 -2.70 6.09
C VAL A 75 6.25 -3.68 6.03
N TYR A 76 6.66 -4.11 4.84
CA TYR A 76 7.76 -5.05 4.72
C TYR A 76 9.05 -4.51 5.32
N ARG A 77 9.38 -3.23 5.03
CA ARG A 77 10.59 -2.62 5.59
C ARG A 77 10.53 -2.54 7.11
N LEU A 78 9.38 -2.15 7.67
CA LEU A 78 9.17 -2.05 9.12
C LEU A 78 9.20 -3.43 9.80
N ALA A 79 8.59 -4.45 9.19
CA ALA A 79 8.58 -5.81 9.71
C ALA A 79 9.99 -6.44 9.82
N MET A 80 10.91 -6.05 8.94
CA MET A 80 12.31 -6.49 9.01
C MET A 80 13.18 -5.69 10.00
N THR A 81 12.70 -4.52 10.47
CA THR A 81 13.54 -3.58 11.22
C THR A 81 12.98 -3.17 12.58
N ARG A 82 11.76 -3.56 12.91
CA ARG A 82 11.08 -3.16 14.14
C ARG A 82 10.26 -4.31 14.75
N PRO A 83 10.09 -4.31 16.09
CA PRO A 83 9.17 -5.22 16.73
C PRO A 83 7.72 -4.87 16.35
N LEU A 84 6.98 -5.87 15.86
CA LEU A 84 5.55 -5.82 15.63
C LEU A 84 4.91 -7.02 16.34
N ARG A 85 3.61 -6.96 16.61
CA ARG A 85 2.86 -8.15 17.04
C ARG A 85 2.62 -9.07 15.85
N SER A 86 2.20 -8.51 14.72
CA SER A 86 2.05 -9.20 13.44
C SER A 86 2.08 -8.19 12.29
N TRP A 87 2.24 -8.68 11.06
CA TRP A 87 2.14 -7.84 9.87
C TRP A 87 1.42 -8.55 8.71
N VAL A 88 0.74 -7.75 7.88
CA VAL A 88 0.05 -8.21 6.67
C VAL A 88 0.32 -7.22 5.55
N ALA A 89 0.70 -7.71 4.37
CA ALA A 89 1.07 -6.87 3.24
C ALA A 89 0.79 -7.58 1.91
N ASP A 90 0.28 -6.85 0.92
CA ASP A 90 0.17 -7.35 -0.45
C ASP A 90 1.39 -6.96 -1.31
N ASN A 91 1.33 -7.16 -2.63
CA ASN A 91 2.39 -6.72 -3.56
C ASN A 91 3.79 -7.24 -3.22
N GLY A 92 3.90 -8.49 -2.78
CA GLY A 92 5.18 -9.10 -2.40
C GLY A 92 6.24 -9.01 -3.50
N ALA A 93 5.84 -9.01 -4.78
CA ALA A 93 6.72 -8.82 -5.93
C ALA A 93 7.57 -7.54 -5.87
N PHE A 94 7.12 -6.50 -5.15
CA PHE A 94 7.85 -5.25 -4.95
C PHE A 94 9.24 -5.45 -4.31
N LEU A 95 9.38 -6.44 -3.42
CA LEU A 95 10.64 -6.78 -2.76
C LEU A 95 11.40 -7.94 -3.42
N HIS A 96 10.94 -8.41 -4.57
CA HIS A 96 11.65 -9.46 -5.29
C HIS A 96 12.97 -8.92 -5.90
N PRO A 97 14.07 -9.70 -5.94
CA PRO A 97 15.31 -9.28 -6.60
C PRO A 97 15.13 -8.86 -8.06
N ASP A 98 14.24 -9.57 -8.78
CA ASP A 98 13.83 -9.28 -10.16
C ASP A 98 12.54 -8.43 -10.23
N ALA A 99 12.31 -7.57 -9.25
CA ALA A 99 11.22 -6.60 -9.27
C ALA A 99 11.37 -5.65 -10.47
N GLY A 100 10.24 -5.38 -11.13
CA GLY A 100 10.17 -4.44 -12.25
C GLY A 100 9.00 -3.47 -12.06
N TRP A 101 9.13 -2.28 -12.63
CA TRP A 101 8.05 -1.28 -12.59
C TRP A 101 7.01 -1.57 -13.67
N HIS A 102 5.73 -1.55 -13.29
CA HIS A 102 4.63 -1.52 -14.24
C HIS A 102 4.60 -0.21 -15.05
N SER A 103 3.84 -0.18 -16.15
CA SER A 103 3.82 0.95 -17.09
C SER A 103 3.47 2.30 -16.43
N LEU A 104 2.46 2.33 -15.57
CA LEU A 104 2.06 3.54 -14.84
C LEU A 104 3.19 4.07 -13.94
N ALA A 105 3.89 3.19 -13.22
CA ALA A 105 5.05 3.58 -12.43
C ALA A 105 6.20 4.10 -13.30
N GLN A 106 6.44 3.53 -14.47
CA GLN A 106 7.45 4.03 -15.40
C GLN A 106 7.14 5.46 -15.87
N THR A 107 5.87 5.75 -16.17
CA THR A 107 5.42 7.11 -16.50
C THR A 107 5.66 8.08 -15.33
N TRP A 108 5.21 7.73 -14.12
CA TRP A 108 5.42 8.57 -12.93
C TRP A 108 6.90 8.81 -12.60
N ARG A 109 7.75 7.82 -12.86
CA ARG A 109 9.20 7.95 -12.66
C ARG A 109 9.89 8.87 -13.68
N THR A 110 9.27 9.13 -14.82
CA THR A 110 9.89 9.90 -15.91
C THR A 110 9.63 11.40 -15.71
N PRO A 111 10.68 12.25 -15.58
CA PRO A 111 10.50 13.70 -15.47
C PRO A 111 9.81 14.28 -16.69
N GLY A 112 8.83 15.16 -16.48
CA GLY A 112 7.97 15.74 -17.51
C GLY A 112 6.71 14.90 -17.75
N ASP A 113 6.89 13.61 -18.04
CA ASP A 113 5.76 12.69 -18.30
C ASP A 113 4.92 12.45 -17.05
N GLY A 114 5.58 12.22 -15.90
CA GLY A 114 4.90 12.02 -14.62
C GLY A 114 4.08 13.25 -14.19
N GLU A 115 4.67 14.44 -14.29
CA GLU A 115 4.00 15.72 -14.01
C GLU A 115 2.80 15.94 -14.93
N THR A 116 2.94 15.62 -16.22
CA THR A 116 1.85 15.72 -17.20
C THR A 116 0.72 14.75 -16.89
N ALA A 117 1.05 13.51 -16.50
CA ALA A 117 0.06 12.51 -16.11
C ALA A 117 -0.71 12.92 -14.85
N ILE A 118 -0.02 13.41 -13.82
CA ILE A 118 -0.64 13.92 -12.59
C ILE A 118 -1.54 15.12 -12.91
N ALA A 119 -1.04 16.11 -13.65
CA ALA A 119 -1.83 17.29 -14.01
C ALA A 119 -3.10 16.91 -14.78
N SER A 120 -3.02 15.90 -15.65
CA SER A 120 -4.17 15.38 -16.38
C SER A 120 -5.20 14.74 -15.45
N LEU A 121 -4.76 13.93 -14.47
CA LEU A 121 -5.65 13.31 -13.48
C LEU A 121 -6.31 14.36 -12.56
N VAL A 122 -5.56 15.37 -12.09
CA VAL A 122 -6.10 16.47 -11.28
C VAL A 122 -7.13 17.30 -12.05
N ALA A 123 -6.92 17.49 -13.36
CA ALA A 123 -7.85 18.25 -14.20
C ALA A 123 -9.09 17.45 -14.63
N MET A 124 -9.18 16.15 -14.31
CA MET A 124 -10.38 15.36 -14.62
C MET A 124 -11.53 15.76 -13.72
N GLU A 125 -12.70 15.95 -14.32
CA GLU A 125 -13.95 16.03 -13.56
C GLU A 125 -14.21 14.70 -12.82
N PRO A 126 -14.81 14.71 -11.61
CA PRO A 126 -14.97 13.50 -10.79
C PRO A 126 -15.64 12.32 -11.50
N ASP A 127 -16.63 12.58 -12.36
CA ASP A 127 -17.31 11.53 -13.12
C ASP A 127 -16.40 10.94 -14.22
N ALA A 128 -15.55 11.75 -14.84
CA ALA A 128 -14.57 11.29 -15.82
C ALA A 128 -13.45 10.47 -15.16
N PHE A 129 -13.00 10.88 -13.96
CA PHE A 129 -12.09 10.08 -13.16
C PHE A 129 -12.74 8.75 -12.78
N ALA A 130 -14.01 8.76 -12.36
CA ALA A 130 -14.71 7.53 -12.00
C ALA A 130 -14.86 6.56 -13.18
N GLU A 131 -15.06 7.07 -14.40
CA GLU A 131 -15.04 6.26 -15.62
C GLU A 131 -13.65 5.73 -15.95
N PHE A 132 -12.60 6.54 -15.76
CA PHE A 132 -11.21 6.10 -15.90
C PHE A 132 -10.85 5.00 -14.90
N ALA A 133 -11.20 5.19 -13.62
CA ALA A 133 -10.94 4.23 -12.54
C ALA A 133 -11.79 2.95 -12.65
N ALA A 134 -12.81 2.90 -13.53
CA ALA A 134 -13.53 1.67 -13.81
C ALA A 134 -12.63 0.57 -14.42
N GLN A 135 -11.51 0.95 -15.04
CA GLN A 135 -10.50 -0.02 -15.49
C GLN A 135 -9.85 -0.78 -14.32
N TRP A 136 -9.95 -0.24 -13.10
CA TRP A 136 -9.49 -0.87 -11.87
C TRP A 136 -10.60 -1.62 -11.13
N SER A 137 -11.74 -1.89 -11.79
CA SER A 137 -12.88 -2.60 -11.22
C SER A 137 -13.45 -1.98 -9.94
N LEU A 138 -13.24 -0.68 -9.72
CA LEU A 138 -13.83 0.07 -8.63
C LEU A 138 -15.31 0.39 -8.92
N SER A 139 -16.12 0.44 -7.86
CA SER A 139 -17.46 0.99 -7.96
C SER A 139 -17.39 2.49 -8.27
N LYS A 140 -18.43 3.05 -8.91
CA LYS A 140 -18.50 4.51 -9.13
C LYS A 140 -18.46 5.34 -7.85
N GLU A 141 -18.88 4.76 -6.72
CA GLU A 141 -18.82 5.43 -5.42
C GLU A 141 -17.38 5.49 -4.92
N ASP A 142 -16.69 4.35 -4.90
CA ASP A 142 -15.31 4.25 -4.42
C ASP A 142 -14.35 5.04 -5.31
N ALA A 143 -14.57 5.00 -6.62
CA ALA A 143 -13.79 5.77 -7.57
C ALA A 143 -13.95 7.29 -7.38
N ARG A 144 -15.14 7.76 -6.96
CA ARG A 144 -15.34 9.18 -6.63
C ARG A 144 -14.68 9.55 -5.30
N GLU A 145 -14.78 8.69 -4.28
CA GLU A 145 -14.08 8.91 -3.00
C GLU A 145 -12.56 9.05 -3.23
N MET A 146 -11.99 8.21 -4.10
CA MET A 146 -10.60 8.32 -4.52
C MET A 146 -10.31 9.62 -5.30
N ALA A 147 -11.18 9.98 -6.26
CA ALA A 147 -11.04 11.19 -7.06
C ALA A 147 -11.04 12.46 -6.19
N GLU A 148 -11.93 12.54 -5.20
CA GLU A 148 -12.08 13.69 -4.31
C GLU A 148 -10.82 13.93 -3.46
N GLY A 149 -10.06 12.88 -3.14
CA GLY A 149 -8.77 12.98 -2.45
C GLY A 149 -7.59 13.31 -3.36
N PHE A 150 -7.74 13.20 -4.69
CA PHE A 150 -6.62 13.34 -5.61
C PHE A 150 -6.27 14.80 -5.86
N THR A 151 -5.14 15.25 -5.30
CA THR A 151 -4.70 16.64 -5.37
C THR A 151 -3.33 16.78 -6.05
N GLU A 152 -2.97 17.98 -6.49
CA GLU A 152 -1.61 18.27 -6.98
C GLU A 152 -0.53 17.94 -5.94
N ALA A 153 -0.81 18.18 -4.67
CA ALA A 153 0.10 17.89 -3.57
C ALA A 153 0.30 16.37 -3.40
N MET A 154 -0.77 15.57 -3.46
CA MET A 154 -0.69 14.11 -3.48
C MET A 154 0.11 13.63 -4.70
N GLY A 155 -0.20 14.15 -5.89
CA GLY A 155 0.51 13.80 -7.11
C GLY A 155 2.01 14.09 -7.01
N ALA A 156 2.41 15.26 -6.49
CA ALA A 156 3.83 15.57 -6.25
C ALA A 156 4.49 14.61 -5.24
N SER A 157 3.76 14.18 -4.20
CA SER A 157 4.23 13.15 -3.27
C SER A 157 4.40 11.78 -3.94
N ILE A 158 3.45 11.37 -4.78
CA ILE A 158 3.51 10.12 -5.56
C ILE A 158 4.75 10.14 -6.45
N LEU A 159 4.95 11.20 -7.25
CA LEU A 159 6.12 11.30 -8.13
C LEU A 159 7.44 11.21 -7.35
N SER A 160 7.54 11.91 -6.22
CA SER A 160 8.73 11.89 -5.37
C SER A 160 8.98 10.50 -4.78
N LEU A 161 7.91 9.82 -4.33
CA LEU A 161 7.98 8.47 -3.78
C LEU A 161 8.51 7.46 -4.80
N TYR A 162 7.90 7.40 -5.99
CA TYR A 162 8.36 6.49 -7.05
C TYR A 162 9.78 6.77 -7.52
N ARG A 163 10.19 8.05 -7.56
CA ARG A 163 11.53 8.47 -7.98
C ARG A 163 12.58 8.27 -6.88
N SER A 164 12.17 8.05 -5.63
CA SER A 164 13.09 7.75 -4.52
C SER A 164 13.70 6.35 -4.59
N VAL A 165 13.10 5.43 -5.36
CA VAL A 165 13.70 4.13 -5.68
C VAL A 165 14.55 4.27 -6.94
N THR A 166 15.87 4.26 -6.75
CA THR A 166 16.85 4.47 -7.83
C THR A 166 17.25 3.18 -8.53
N SER A 167 17.12 2.04 -7.83
CA SER A 167 17.37 0.71 -8.34
C SER A 167 16.12 -0.18 -8.16
N THR A 168 16.14 -1.12 -7.22
CA THR A 168 14.97 -1.88 -6.75
C THR A 168 14.86 -1.76 -5.24
N ALA A 169 13.65 -1.91 -4.70
CA ALA A 169 13.47 -1.92 -3.25
C ALA A 169 14.28 -3.05 -2.59
N TYR A 170 14.38 -4.22 -3.24
CA TYR A 170 15.26 -5.30 -2.79
C TYR A 170 16.73 -4.87 -2.66
N ALA A 171 17.28 -4.20 -3.68
CA ALA A 171 18.68 -3.78 -3.66
C ALA A 171 18.97 -2.72 -2.60
N GLU A 172 17.98 -1.88 -2.27
CA GLU A 172 18.13 -0.76 -1.33
C GLU A 172 17.75 -1.12 0.12
N TRP A 173 16.83 -2.07 0.34
CA TRP A 173 16.33 -2.45 1.66
C TRP A 173 16.64 -3.88 2.10
N GLY A 174 17.10 -4.74 1.18
CA GLY A 174 17.44 -6.13 1.47
C GLY A 174 18.80 -6.33 2.17
N PRO A 175 19.26 -7.58 2.30
CA PRO A 175 18.60 -8.82 1.88
C PRO A 175 17.34 -9.12 2.71
N LEU A 176 16.42 -9.92 2.14
CA LEU A 176 15.27 -10.40 2.88
C LEU A 176 15.70 -11.48 3.87
N THR A 177 15.27 -11.35 5.12
CA THR A 177 15.48 -12.35 6.17
C THR A 177 14.16 -12.64 6.87
N PRO A 178 14.00 -13.83 7.47
CA PRO A 178 12.81 -14.12 8.26
C PRO A 178 12.53 -13.04 9.30
N THR A 179 11.28 -12.58 9.37
CA THR A 179 10.88 -11.56 10.36
C THR A 179 10.61 -12.22 11.71
N ASP A 180 10.90 -11.52 12.80
CA ASP A 180 10.60 -12.00 14.16
C ASP A 180 9.09 -12.09 14.41
N ALA A 181 8.34 -11.12 13.88
CA ALA A 181 6.88 -11.07 13.98
C ALA A 181 6.23 -12.00 12.93
N PRO A 182 5.13 -12.70 13.25
CA PRO A 182 4.35 -13.45 12.28
C PRO A 182 3.84 -12.55 11.14
N GLY A 183 4.05 -13.01 9.90
CA GLY A 183 3.66 -12.30 8.69
C GLY A 183 2.63 -13.03 7.85
N LEU A 184 1.85 -12.27 7.08
CA LEU A 184 1.00 -12.77 6.00
C LEU A 184 1.19 -11.91 4.74
N VAL A 185 1.59 -12.55 3.64
CA VAL A 185 1.59 -11.95 2.31
C VAL A 185 0.26 -12.25 1.62
N LEU A 186 -0.42 -11.20 1.20
CA LEU A 186 -1.67 -11.28 0.44
C LEU A 186 -1.39 -11.17 -1.07
N ASP A 187 -2.17 -11.86 -1.87
CA ASP A 187 -2.11 -11.80 -3.34
C ASP A 187 -3.53 -11.81 -3.92
N PRO A 188 -4.08 -10.66 -4.31
CA PRO A 188 -5.37 -10.60 -4.99
C PRO A 188 -5.24 -11.21 -6.39
N VAL A 189 -6.08 -12.19 -6.71
CA VAL A 189 -5.92 -13.02 -7.91
C VAL A 189 -6.07 -12.24 -9.21
N ASP A 190 -6.89 -11.18 -9.19
CA ASP A 190 -7.17 -10.35 -10.36
C ASP A 190 -6.30 -9.06 -10.36
N ASP A 191 -5.24 -9.00 -9.54
CA ASP A 191 -4.34 -7.83 -9.49
C ASP A 191 -3.31 -7.88 -10.63
N GLU A 192 -3.49 -6.98 -11.60
CA GLU A 192 -2.59 -6.82 -12.75
C GLU A 192 -1.20 -6.29 -12.39
N PHE A 193 -1.02 -5.75 -11.17
CA PHE A 193 0.27 -5.27 -10.67
C PHE A 193 1.03 -6.33 -9.86
N SER A 194 0.37 -7.42 -9.46
CA SER A 194 1.01 -8.49 -8.69
C SER A 194 1.68 -9.55 -9.58
N ASP A 195 2.57 -10.32 -8.95
CA ASP A 195 3.16 -11.53 -9.51
C ASP A 195 3.14 -12.59 -8.40
N GLU A 196 2.18 -13.51 -8.46
CA GLU A 196 1.94 -14.54 -7.43
C GLU A 196 3.23 -15.34 -7.15
N THR A 197 4.01 -15.65 -8.18
CA THR A 197 5.23 -16.46 -8.02
C THR A 197 6.25 -15.69 -7.19
N LYS A 198 6.52 -14.43 -7.55
CA LYS A 198 7.43 -13.58 -6.78
C LYS A 198 6.92 -13.30 -5.38
N ALA A 199 5.61 -13.09 -5.21
CA ALA A 199 5.00 -12.84 -3.91
C ALA A 199 5.15 -14.06 -2.97
N ARG A 200 5.00 -15.30 -3.48
CA ARG A 200 5.27 -16.54 -2.73
C ARG A 200 6.73 -16.67 -2.33
N GLU A 201 7.65 -16.34 -3.24
CA GLU A 201 9.08 -16.39 -2.95
C GLU A 201 9.49 -15.37 -1.87
N VAL A 202 8.95 -14.15 -1.94
CA VAL A 202 9.14 -13.13 -0.90
C VAL A 202 8.52 -13.55 0.42
N ALA A 203 7.31 -14.11 0.43
CA ALA A 203 6.69 -14.65 1.65
C ALA A 203 7.58 -15.73 2.30
N ALA A 204 8.11 -16.67 1.51
CA ALA A 204 9.00 -17.70 1.99
C ALA A 204 10.32 -17.12 2.55
N ALA A 205 10.92 -16.14 1.87
CA ALA A 205 12.15 -15.48 2.33
C ALA A 205 11.97 -14.72 3.65
N LEU A 206 10.79 -14.14 3.87
CA LEU A 206 10.41 -13.45 5.11
C LEU A 206 9.89 -14.39 6.20
N GLY A 207 9.78 -15.70 5.94
CA GLY A 207 9.20 -16.65 6.90
C GLY A 207 7.71 -16.42 7.16
N ALA A 208 7.02 -15.78 6.22
CA ALA A 208 5.62 -15.40 6.31
C ALA A 208 4.68 -16.45 5.70
N ARG A 209 3.42 -16.41 6.11
CA ARG A 209 2.33 -17.11 5.44
C ARG A 209 2.01 -16.42 4.12
N PHE A 210 1.35 -17.13 3.21
CA PHE A 210 0.89 -16.61 1.94
C PHE A 210 -0.58 -16.97 1.73
N GLN A 211 -1.40 -16.02 1.29
CA GLN A 211 -2.82 -16.24 1.02
C GLN A 211 -3.31 -15.42 -0.16
N ARG A 212 -4.09 -16.06 -1.03
CA ARG A 212 -4.75 -15.37 -2.14
C ARG A 212 -6.08 -14.76 -1.71
N ILE A 213 -6.46 -13.66 -2.37
CA ILE A 213 -7.79 -13.06 -2.27
C ILE A 213 -8.52 -13.32 -3.59
N GLU A 214 -9.45 -14.28 -3.56
CA GLU A 214 -10.23 -14.66 -4.74
C GLU A 214 -11.26 -13.57 -5.08
N GLY A 215 -11.40 -13.23 -6.37
CA GLY A 215 -12.39 -12.26 -6.86
C GLY A 215 -12.09 -10.80 -6.51
N ALA A 216 -10.82 -10.49 -6.22
CA ALA A 216 -10.35 -9.14 -5.97
C ALA A 216 -9.10 -8.87 -6.82
N GLY A 217 -9.01 -7.64 -7.32
CA GLY A 217 -7.81 -7.10 -7.97
C GLY A 217 -7.04 -6.17 -7.04
N HIS A 218 -6.31 -5.22 -7.63
CA HIS A 218 -5.40 -4.35 -6.89
C HIS A 218 -6.07 -3.63 -5.72
N PHE A 219 -7.21 -2.98 -5.95
CA PHE A 219 -7.93 -2.22 -4.92
C PHE A 219 -8.82 -3.13 -4.04
N TRP A 220 -8.29 -4.26 -3.61
CA TRP A 220 -8.99 -5.23 -2.77
C TRP A 220 -9.57 -4.66 -1.47
N PRO A 221 -9.02 -3.61 -0.80
CA PRO A 221 -9.66 -3.04 0.39
C PRO A 221 -11.05 -2.45 0.07
N TYR A 222 -11.24 -1.96 -1.16
CA TYR A 222 -12.52 -1.47 -1.66
C TYR A 222 -13.42 -2.58 -2.19
N GLN A 223 -12.82 -3.54 -2.90
CA GLN A 223 -13.55 -4.54 -3.68
C GLN A 223 -14.04 -5.73 -2.86
N ALA A 224 -13.27 -6.15 -1.85
CA ALA A 224 -13.56 -7.35 -1.06
C ALA A 224 -13.43 -7.12 0.46
N PRO A 225 -14.02 -6.05 1.03
CA PRO A 225 -13.74 -5.65 2.41
C PRO A 225 -14.12 -6.68 3.47
N GLU A 226 -15.27 -7.36 3.33
CA GLU A 226 -15.68 -8.42 4.26
C GLU A 226 -14.75 -9.62 4.15
N ARG A 227 -14.38 -10.02 2.92
CA ARG A 227 -13.47 -11.14 2.71
C ARG A 227 -12.09 -10.85 3.27
N THR A 228 -11.58 -9.64 3.09
CA THR A 228 -10.34 -9.19 3.73
C THR A 228 -10.45 -9.27 5.24
N ALA A 229 -11.53 -8.72 5.82
CA ALA A 229 -11.72 -8.73 7.27
C ALA A 229 -11.71 -10.15 7.83
N GLU A 230 -12.38 -11.11 7.16
CA GLU A 230 -12.33 -12.53 7.50
C GLU A 230 -10.89 -13.06 7.50
N ILE A 231 -10.12 -12.81 6.43
CA ILE A 231 -8.73 -13.27 6.30
C ILE A 231 -7.86 -12.72 7.43
N LEU A 232 -7.98 -11.42 7.72
CA LEU A 232 -7.22 -10.77 8.78
C LEU A 232 -7.57 -11.34 10.16
N VAL A 233 -8.87 -11.52 10.45
CA VAL A 233 -9.35 -12.10 11.72
C VAL A 233 -8.91 -13.56 11.87
N GLU A 234 -8.99 -14.36 10.81
CA GLU A 234 -8.50 -15.74 10.79
C GLU A 234 -6.99 -15.80 11.06
N PHE A 235 -6.22 -14.92 10.43
CA PHE A 235 -4.78 -14.81 10.66
C PHE A 235 -4.49 -14.49 12.12
N TRP A 236 -5.05 -13.42 12.68
CA TRP A 236 -4.81 -13.02 14.07
C TRP A 236 -5.28 -14.05 15.10
N SER A 237 -6.38 -14.76 14.82
CA SER A 237 -6.89 -15.81 15.71
C SER A 237 -5.99 -17.04 15.80
N SER A 238 -5.02 -17.16 14.89
CA SER A 238 -4.09 -18.29 14.79
C SER A 238 -2.67 -17.98 15.27
N LEU A 239 -2.47 -16.80 15.87
CA LEU A 239 -1.19 -16.34 16.43
C LEU A 239 -1.04 -16.69 17.91
#